data_AF-A0A8C9PCZ9-F1
#
_entry.id   AF-A0A8C9PCZ9-F1
#
_cell.length_a   1.000
_cell.length_b   1.000
_cell.length_c   1.000
_cell.angle_alpha   90.00
_cell.angle_beta   90.00
_cell.angle_gamma   90.00
#
_symmetry.space_group_name_H-M   'P 1'
#
loop_
_entity.id
_entity.type
_entity.pdbx_description
1 polymer ?
#
loop_
_entity_poly.entity_id
_entity_poly.type
_entity_poly.pdbx_seq_one_letter_code
_entity_poly.pdbx_strand_id
1 'polypeptide(L)'
;INEQYFPAIQKFAVLDLGMMFLPVANQMDASCPTVQLGQEQSKEPTKNPFLRRKLALLSDPDLLQIVQQISEVGKVRGSRLLQKFPSIQQLSNASVQELEPAVGQVVAQLIHTFFTQSR
;
A
#
# COMPACT_ATOMS: atom_id res chain seq x y z
N ILE A 1 -2.23 -1.91 -38.56
CA ILE A 1 -3.56 -2.33 -38.07
C ILE A 1 -4.51 -1.18 -38.35
N ASN A 2 -5.68 -1.40 -38.96
CA ASN A 2 -6.66 -0.34 -39.14
C ASN A 2 -7.24 0.02 -37.76
N GLU A 3 -7.05 1.27 -37.32
CA GLU A 3 -7.40 1.76 -35.97
C GLU A 3 -8.88 1.53 -35.64
N GLN A 4 -9.73 1.47 -36.66
CA GLN A 4 -11.17 1.26 -36.52
C GLN A 4 -11.53 -0.09 -35.86
N TYR A 5 -10.71 -1.13 -36.04
CA TYR A 5 -10.99 -2.47 -35.49
C TYR A 5 -10.24 -2.74 -34.19
N PHE A 6 -9.26 -1.91 -33.85
CA PHE A 6 -8.42 -2.11 -32.68
C PHE A 6 -9.22 -2.17 -31.37
N PRO A 7 -10.22 -1.30 -31.10
CA PRO A 7 -10.99 -1.37 -29.85
C PRO A 7 -11.76 -2.68 -29.69
N ALA A 8 -12.36 -3.20 -30.77
CA ALA A 8 -13.12 -4.44 -30.73
C ALA A 8 -12.20 -5.65 -30.46
N ILE A 9 -11.05 -5.68 -31.12
CA ILE A 9 -10.04 -6.74 -30.93
C ILE A 9 -9.42 -6.67 -29.53
N GLN A 10 -9.08 -5.47 -29.04
CA GLN A 10 -8.54 -5.29 -27.69
C GLN A 10 -9.55 -5.72 -26.63
N LYS A 11 -10.82 -5.32 -26.76
CA LYS A 11 -11.87 -5.74 -25.83
C LYS A 11 -11.95 -7.26 -25.78
N PHE A 12 -12.03 -7.91 -26.94
CA PHE A 12 -12.12 -9.35 -27.03
C PHE A 12 -10.90 -10.05 -26.43
N ALA A 13 -9.68 -9.66 -26.82
CA ALA A 13 -8.47 -10.30 -26.35
C ALA A 13 -8.19 -10.07 -24.85
N VAL A 14 -8.35 -8.83 -24.37
CA VAL A 14 -7.96 -8.47 -23.00
C VAL A 14 -9.07 -8.74 -21.99
N LEU A 15 -10.32 -8.38 -22.32
CA LEU A 15 -11.44 -8.47 -21.37
C LEU A 15 -12.19 -9.79 -21.49
N ASP A 16 -12.52 -10.22 -22.71
CA ASP A 16 -13.33 -11.43 -22.91
C ASP A 16 -12.49 -12.71 -22.75
N LEU A 17 -11.21 -12.68 -23.17
CA LEU A 17 -10.30 -13.83 -23.09
C LEU A 17 -9.24 -13.74 -21.98
N GLY A 18 -9.03 -12.58 -21.37
CA GLY A 18 -8.00 -12.39 -20.33
C GLY A 18 -6.56 -12.53 -20.82
N MET A 19 -6.31 -12.37 -22.12
CA MET A 19 -4.98 -12.47 -22.73
C MET A 19 -4.26 -11.11 -22.77
N MET A 20 -2.93 -11.15 -22.85
CA MET A 20 -2.13 -9.95 -23.14
C MET A 20 -2.27 -9.59 -24.62
N PHE A 21 -2.51 -8.31 -24.91
CA PHE A 21 -2.54 -7.78 -26.28
C PHE A 21 -1.58 -6.58 -26.39
N LEU A 22 -0.59 -6.67 -27.29
CA LEU A 22 0.40 -5.62 -27.51
C LEU A 22 0.29 -5.08 -28.95
N PRO A 23 -0.22 -3.85 -29.16
CA PRO A 23 -0.25 -3.24 -30.48
C PRO A 23 1.14 -2.87 -30.97
N VAL A 24 1.39 -3.11 -32.26
CA VAL A 24 2.61 -2.72 -32.96
C VAL A 24 2.24 -2.00 -34.26
N ALA A 25 2.93 -0.90 -34.58
CA ALA A 25 2.62 -0.12 -35.77
C ALA A 25 3.09 -0.83 -37.06
N ASN A 26 4.23 -1.52 -37.00
CA ASN A 26 4.77 -2.31 -38.10
C ASN A 26 5.58 -3.52 -37.57
N GLN A 27 6.02 -4.39 -38.48
CA GLN A 27 6.78 -5.60 -38.12
C GLN A 27 8.16 -5.30 -37.53
N MET A 28 8.80 -4.20 -37.96
CA MET A 28 10.08 -3.79 -37.41
C MET A 28 9.93 -3.40 -35.93
N ASP A 29 8.88 -2.65 -35.60
CA ASP A 29 8.54 -2.28 -34.22
C ASP A 29 8.16 -3.49 -33.36
N ALA A 30 7.75 -4.61 -33.96
CA ALA A 30 7.45 -5.86 -33.25
C ALA A 30 8.70 -6.62 -32.82
N SER A 31 9.86 -6.39 -33.46
CA SER A 31 11.10 -7.12 -33.18
C SER A 31 11.63 -6.85 -31.77
N CYS A 32 11.71 -5.58 -31.37
CA CYS A 32 12.25 -5.17 -30.07
C CYS A 32 11.41 -5.69 -28.89
N PRO A 33 10.07 -5.52 -28.86
CA PRO A 33 9.22 -6.09 -27.81
C PRO A 33 9.28 -7.60 -27.74
N THR A 34 9.37 -8.30 -28.88
CA THR A 34 9.47 -9.76 -28.91
C THR A 34 10.74 -10.25 -28.21
N VAL A 35 11.88 -9.61 -28.48
CA VAL A 35 13.14 -9.92 -27.80
C VAL A 35 13.05 -9.60 -26.31
N GLN A 36 12.46 -8.47 -25.93
CA GLN A 36 12.28 -8.10 -24.53
C GLN A 36 11.41 -9.09 -23.76
N LEU A 37 10.32 -9.58 -24.36
CA LEU A 37 9.45 -10.60 -23.77
C LEU A 37 10.20 -11.92 -23.55
N GLY A 38 10.99 -12.36 -24.54
CA GLY A 38 11.82 -13.56 -24.38
C GLY A 38 12.87 -13.41 -23.28
N GLN A 39 13.51 -12.25 -23.20
CA GLN A 39 14.46 -11.95 -22.13
C GLN A 39 13.79 -11.89 -20.76
N GLU A 40 12.61 -11.27 -20.65
CA GLU A 40 11.91 -11.14 -19.37
C GLU A 40 11.39 -12.49 -18.87
N GLN A 41 10.91 -13.37 -19.76
CA GLN A 41 10.51 -14.73 -19.40
C GLN A 41 11.68 -15.58 -18.89
N SER A 42 12.90 -15.34 -19.39
CA SER A 42 14.09 -16.08 -18.96
C SER A 42 14.67 -15.57 -17.64
N LYS A 43 14.25 -14.41 -17.13
CA LYS A 43 14.77 -13.83 -15.88
C LYS A 43 14.04 -14.40 -14.67
N GLU A 44 14.73 -14.38 -13.52
CA GLU A 44 14.09 -14.63 -12.25
C GLU A 44 13.01 -13.58 -11.96
N PRO A 45 11.81 -13.98 -11.47
CA PRO A 45 10.71 -13.06 -11.18
C PRO A 45 11.07 -11.93 -10.19
N THR A 46 12.07 -12.15 -9.34
CA THR A 46 12.56 -11.19 -8.34
C THR A 46 13.23 -9.96 -8.95
N LYS A 47 13.68 -10.05 -10.22
CA LYS A 47 14.24 -8.93 -10.97
C LYS A 47 13.17 -7.95 -11.44
N ASN A 48 11.92 -8.40 -11.54
CA ASN A 48 10.79 -7.53 -11.84
C ASN A 48 10.44 -6.70 -10.58
N PRO A 49 10.57 -5.37 -10.60
CA PRO A 49 10.35 -4.53 -9.42
C PRO A 49 8.89 -4.56 -8.94
N PHE A 50 7.93 -4.91 -9.79
CA PHE A 50 6.51 -5.04 -9.44
C PHE A 50 6.19 -6.40 -8.80
N LEU A 51 6.98 -7.44 -9.08
CA LEU A 51 6.84 -8.75 -8.45
C LEU A 51 7.75 -8.91 -7.23
N ARG A 52 8.72 -8.00 -7.06
CA ARG A 52 9.56 -7.97 -5.88
C ARG A 52 8.66 -7.80 -4.67
N ARG A 53 8.51 -8.88 -3.89
CA ARG A 53 7.82 -8.85 -2.59
C ARG A 53 8.61 -7.91 -1.68
N LYS A 54 8.25 -6.63 -1.69
CA LYS A 54 8.65 -5.71 -0.65
C LYS A 54 7.89 -6.21 0.57
N LEU A 55 8.54 -7.03 1.39
CA LEU A 55 8.13 -7.15 2.77
C LEU A 55 8.09 -5.71 3.24
N ALA A 56 6.89 -5.17 3.45
CA ALA A 56 6.72 -3.90 4.10
C ALA A 56 7.23 -4.15 5.51
N LEU A 57 8.55 -4.01 5.68
CA LEU A 57 9.18 -3.86 6.97
C LEU A 57 8.59 -2.56 7.48
N LEU A 58 7.47 -2.68 8.18
CA LEU A 58 6.83 -1.57 8.87
C LEU A 58 7.93 -0.97 9.74
N SER A 59 8.38 0.20 9.32
CA SER A 59 9.45 0.89 10.03
C SER A 59 8.80 1.64 11.19
N ASP A 60 9.49 1.77 12.32
CA ASP A 60 9.04 2.60 13.45
C ASP A 60 8.49 4.00 13.03
N PRO A 61 9.05 4.71 12.03
CA PRO A 61 8.46 5.94 11.51
C PRO A 61 7.07 5.77 10.88
N ASP A 62 6.77 4.64 10.23
CA ASP A 62 5.46 4.37 9.63
C ASP A 62 4.40 4.18 10.72
N LEU A 63 4.75 3.45 11.80
CA LEU A 63 3.89 3.30 12.97
C LEU A 63 3.62 4.66 13.63
N LEU A 64 4.64 5.50 13.75
CA LEU A 64 4.50 6.85 14.28
C LEU A 64 3.63 7.74 13.40
N GLN A 65 3.67 7.57 12.08
CA GLN A 65 2.80 8.28 11.15
C GLN A 65 1.34 7.83 11.29
N ILE A 66 1.10 6.53 11.50
CA ILE A 66 -0.26 5.99 11.75
C ILE A 66 -0.82 6.56 13.05
N VAL A 67 -0.04 6.56 14.13
CA VAL A 67 -0.46 7.13 15.43
C VAL A 67 -0.73 8.63 15.33
N GLN A 68 0.00 9.36 14.49
CA GLN A 68 -0.23 10.79 14.21
C GLN A 68 -1.53 11.08 13.43
N GLN A 69 -2.20 10.08 12.84
CA GLN A 69 -3.51 10.30 12.22
C GLN A 69 -4.61 10.54 13.25
N ILE A 70 -4.38 10.18 14.52
CA ILE A 70 -5.32 10.48 15.60
C ILE A 70 -5.22 11.98 15.89
N SER A 71 -6.36 12.67 15.84
CA SER A 71 -6.45 14.10 16.15
C SER A 71 -5.80 14.39 17.52
N GLU A 72 -5.06 15.48 17.63
CA GLU A 72 -4.32 15.90 18.84
C GLU A 72 -3.08 15.06 19.23
N VAL A 73 -2.74 14.01 18.48
CA VAL A 73 -1.52 13.21 18.68
C VAL A 73 -0.41 13.68 17.73
N GLY A 74 0.34 14.70 18.16
CA GLY A 74 1.55 15.15 17.45
C GLY A 74 2.74 14.19 17.60
N LYS A 75 3.86 14.48 16.94
CA LYS A 75 5.08 13.64 16.93
C LYS A 75 5.57 13.24 18.32
N VAL A 76 5.68 14.19 19.25
CA VAL A 76 6.20 13.95 20.61
C VAL A 76 5.27 13.04 21.41
N ARG A 77 3.95 13.28 21.34
CA ARG A 77 2.94 12.47 22.03
C ARG A 77 2.85 11.07 21.40
N GLY A 78 2.91 10.97 20.07
CA GLY A 78 2.92 9.72 19.34
C GLY A 78 4.12 8.84 19.70
N SER A 79 5.33 9.42 19.77
CA SER A 79 6.52 8.65 20.17
C SER A 79 6.42 8.16 21.62
N ARG A 80 5.89 8.98 22.53
CA ARG A 80 5.68 8.59 23.92
C ARG A 80 4.62 7.49 24.08
N LEU A 81 3.55 7.56 23.29
CA LEU A 81 2.53 6.52 23.23
C LEU A 81 3.11 5.21 22.69
N LEU A 82 3.89 5.25 21.60
CA LEU A 82 4.51 4.05 21.03
C LEU A 82 5.58 3.44 21.94
N GLN A 83 6.28 4.24 22.76
CA GLN A 83 7.18 3.72 23.79
C GLN A 83 6.43 2.94 24.88
N LYS A 84 5.21 3.38 25.25
CA LYS A 84 4.39 2.72 26.26
C LYS A 84 3.57 1.56 25.70
N PHE A 85 3.12 1.68 24.45
CA PHE A 85 2.30 0.73 23.73
C PHE A 85 2.95 0.43 22.37
N PRO A 86 3.82 -0.59 22.28
CA PRO A 86 4.60 -0.88 21.07
C PRO A 86 3.77 -1.38 19.88
N SER A 87 2.47 -1.63 20.06
CA SER A 87 1.57 -2.04 18.98
C SER A 87 0.30 -1.19 18.94
N ILE A 88 -0.24 -0.98 17.74
CA ILE A 88 -1.53 -0.30 17.54
C ILE A 88 -2.65 -1.06 18.26
N GLN A 89 -2.58 -2.40 18.30
CA GLN A 89 -3.54 -3.22 19.04
C GLN A 89 -3.53 -2.92 20.54
N GLN A 90 -2.35 -2.79 21.15
CA GLN A 90 -2.25 -2.42 22.57
C GLN A 90 -2.73 -0.99 22.80
N LEU A 91 -2.43 -0.06 21.89
CA LEU A 91 -2.94 1.32 21.96
C LEU A 91 -4.48 1.36 21.89
N SER A 92 -5.09 0.54 21.04
CA SER A 92 -6.55 0.50 20.88
C SER A 92 -7.30 -0.09 22.08
N ASN A 93 -6.65 -1.00 22.83
CA ASN A 93 -7.23 -1.64 24.01
C ASN A 93 -6.83 -0.96 25.33
N ALA A 94 -6.00 0.09 25.27
CA ALA A 94 -5.54 0.79 26.46
C ALA A 94 -6.69 1.55 27.13
N SER A 95 -6.76 1.46 28.46
CA SER A 95 -7.74 2.23 29.24
C SER A 95 -7.34 3.70 29.34
N VAL A 96 -8.32 4.58 29.61
CA VAL A 96 -8.07 6.04 29.79
C VAL A 96 -7.02 6.31 30.87
N GLN A 97 -7.01 5.51 31.95
CA GLN A 97 -6.06 5.63 33.07
C GLN A 97 -4.62 5.33 32.65
N GLU A 98 -4.43 4.42 31.69
CA GLU A 98 -3.10 4.06 31.20
C GLU A 98 -2.58 5.08 30.16
N LEU A 99 -3.48 5.76 29.44
CA LEU A 99 -3.16 6.79 28.47
C LEU A 99 -2.85 8.16 29.12
N GLU A 100 -3.53 8.50 30.21
CA GLU A 100 -3.40 9.77 30.94
C GLU A 100 -1.94 10.19 31.24
N PRO A 101 -1.05 9.34 31.80
CA PRO A 101 0.33 9.75 32.11
C PRO A 101 1.19 10.05 30.87
N ALA A 102 0.78 9.62 29.68
CA ALA A 102 1.52 9.86 28.44
C ALA A 102 1.05 11.14 27.71
N VAL A 103 -0.26 11.40 27.68
CA VAL A 103 -0.87 12.45 26.83
C VAL A 103 -1.76 13.45 27.57
N GLY A 104 -2.09 13.20 28.84
CA GLY A 104 -3.04 13.98 29.62
C GLY A 104 -4.50 13.53 29.45
N GLN A 105 -5.35 13.87 30.42
CA GLN A 105 -6.71 13.34 30.55
C GLN A 105 -7.61 13.59 29.32
N VAL A 106 -7.60 14.83 28.79
CA VAL A 106 -8.45 15.21 27.64
C VAL A 106 -8.08 14.41 26.39
N VAL A 107 -6.78 14.27 26.13
CA VAL A 107 -6.28 13.54 24.95
C VAL A 107 -6.48 12.03 25.14
N ALA A 108 -6.32 11.51 26.35
CA ALA A 108 -6.58 10.11 26.67
C ALA A 108 -8.04 9.71 26.39
N GLN A 109 -9.00 10.56 26.79
CA GLN A 109 -10.41 10.36 26.48
C GLN A 109 -10.71 10.44 24.97
N LEU A 110 -10.07 11.37 24.26
CA LEU A 110 -10.22 11.49 22.81
C LEU A 110 -9.71 10.24 22.09
N ILE A 111 -8.52 9.74 22.45
CA ILE A 111 -7.95 8.51 21.88
C ILE A 111 -8.85 7.31 22.18
N HIS A 112 -9.29 7.14 23.42
CA HIS A 112 -10.17 6.03 23.79
C HIS A 112 -11.51 6.10 23.05
N THR A 113 -12.10 7.30 22.93
CA THR A 113 -13.34 7.51 22.18
C THR A 113 -13.12 7.23 20.69
N PHE A 114 -11.99 7.66 20.10
CA PHE A 114 -11.65 7.37 18.71
C PHE A 114 -11.64 5.86 18.41
N PHE A 115 -11.16 5.02 19.33
CA PHE A 115 -11.13 3.57 19.15
C PHE A 115 -12.45 2.86 19.51
N THR A 116 -13.23 3.40 20.45
CA THR A 116 -14.45 2.74 20.95
C THR A 116 -15.75 3.26 20.33
N GLN A 117 -15.73 4.43 19.70
CA GLN A 117 -16.89 4.98 19.01
C GLN A 117 -17.16 4.19 17.74
N SER A 118 -18.14 3.30 17.81
CA SER A 118 -18.70 2.62 16.62
C SER A 118 -19.44 3.65 15.76
N ARG A 119 -19.18 3.63 14.44
CA ARG A 119 -19.90 4.44 13.45
C ARG A 119 -21.20 3.76 13.02
#